data_AF-A0A2E5FJJ0-F1
#
_entry.id   AF-A0A2E5FJJ0-F1
#
_cell.length_a   1.000
_cell.length_b   1.000
_cell.length_c   1.000
_cell.angle_alpha   90.00
_cell.angle_beta   90.00
_cell.angle_gamma   90.00
#
_symmetry.space_group_name_H-M   'P 1'
#
loop_
_entity.id
_entity.type
_entity.pdbx_description
1 polymer ?
#
loop_
_entity_poly.entity_id
_entity_poly.type
_entity_poly.pdbx_seq_one_letter_code
_entity_poly.pdbx_strand_id
1 'polypeptide(L)'
;MKFSSKQPLFALLFVLAIFLAAPVAAFAQGGESGGLHYFGAAVGGGIVVVGAAIGIGRLTAAAVESIARQPQAARDIQSAFQLPLFLLEGVAVIAVVGCLLIILTK
;
A
#
# COMPACT_ATOMS: atom_id res chain seq x y z
N MET A 1 -19.29 8.42 -21.81
CA MET A 1 -19.61 7.43 -20.75
C MET A 1 -19.99 8.20 -19.49
N LYS A 2 -21.28 8.19 -19.14
CA LYS A 2 -21.85 9.03 -18.07
C LYS A 2 -21.76 8.24 -16.77
N PHE A 3 -20.68 8.44 -16.00
CA PHE A 3 -20.52 7.85 -14.68
C PHE A 3 -21.65 8.35 -13.77
N SER A 4 -22.59 7.47 -13.45
CA SER A 4 -23.68 7.75 -12.50
C SER A 4 -23.11 7.74 -11.09
N SER A 5 -23.47 8.70 -10.24
CA SER A 5 -22.80 8.99 -8.96
C SER A 5 -22.79 7.84 -7.94
N LYS A 6 -23.55 6.76 -8.20
CA LYS A 6 -23.61 5.56 -7.37
C LYS A 6 -22.60 4.46 -7.77
N GLN A 7 -22.04 4.51 -8.98
CA GLN A 7 -21.06 3.55 -9.48
C GLN A 7 -19.73 3.54 -8.71
N PRO A 8 -19.12 4.69 -8.32
CA PRO A 8 -17.86 4.67 -7.56
C PRO A 8 -18.07 4.18 -6.12
N LEU A 9 -19.25 4.42 -5.54
CA LEU A 9 -19.59 4.00 -4.18
C LEU A 9 -19.72 2.48 -4.05
N PHE A 10 -20.36 1.83 -5.03
CA PHE A 10 -20.50 0.37 -5.05
C PHE A 10 -19.16 -0.33 -5.30
N ALA A 11 -18.32 0.23 -6.18
CA ALA A 11 -16.97 -0.26 -6.41
C ALA A 11 -16.08 -0.13 -5.16
N LEU A 12 -16.19 1.00 -4.44
CA LEU A 12 -15.45 1.23 -3.20
C LEU A 12 -15.90 0.27 -2.08
N LEU A 13 -17.21 0.06 -1.94
CA LEU A 13 -17.78 -0.89 -0.97
C LEU A 13 -17.39 -2.34 -1.29
N PHE A 14 -17.32 -2.69 -2.57
CA PHE A 14 -16.90 -4.03 -3.00
C PHE A 14 -15.41 -4.28 -2.73
N VAL A 15 -14.55 -3.30 -3.00
CA VAL A 15 -13.11 -3.35 -2.68
C VAL A 15 -12.90 -3.43 -1.16
N LEU A 16 -13.66 -2.66 -0.38
CA LEU A 16 -13.60 -2.67 1.08
C LEU A 16 -14.07 -4.02 1.67
N ALA A 17 -15.12 -4.63 1.11
CA ALA A 17 -15.62 -5.93 1.55
C ALA A 17 -14.60 -7.05 1.30
N ILE A 18 -13.88 -7.01 0.18
CA ILE A 18 -12.79 -7.96 -0.12
C ILE A 18 -11.62 -7.79 0.88
N PHE A 19 -11.26 -6.54 1.19
CA PHE A 19 -10.19 -6.24 2.13
C PHE A 19 -10.51 -6.65 3.58
N LEU A 20 -11.78 -6.62 4.00
CA LEU A 20 -12.19 -7.05 5.35
C LEU A 20 -12.34 -8.56 5.51
N ALA A 21 -12.72 -9.30 4.46
CA ALA A 21 -13.00 -10.74 4.55
C ALA A 21 -11.74 -11.63 4.49
N ALA A 22 -10.73 -11.23 3.71
CA ALA A 22 -9.50 -12.01 3.53
C ALA A 22 -8.61 -12.19 4.79
N PRO A 23 -8.42 -11.19 5.68
CA PRO A 23 -7.52 -11.36 6.82
C PRO A 23 -8.06 -12.33 7.88
N VAL A 24 -9.39 -12.49 8.01
CA VAL A 24 -9.99 -13.34 9.06
C VAL A 24 -9.69 -14.84 8.85
N ALA A 25 -9.58 -15.27 7.59
CA ALA A 25 -9.24 -16.66 7.26
C ALA A 25 -7.77 -16.98 7.55
N ALA A 26 -6.88 -15.99 7.42
CA ALA A 26 -5.45 -16.17 7.68
C ALA A 26 -5.11 -16.32 9.18
N PHE A 27 -5.93 -15.76 10.08
CA PHE A 27 -5.72 -15.88 11.53
C PHE A 27 -6.21 -17.21 12.13
N ALA A 28 -6.94 -18.05 11.39
CA ALA A 28 -7.56 -19.26 11.92
C ALA A 28 -6.65 -20.51 11.92
N GLN A 29 -5.47 -20.47 11.28
CA GLN A 29 -4.56 -21.62 11.19
C GLN A 29 -3.36 -21.43 12.13
N GLY A 30 -3.43 -22.00 13.34
CA GLY A 30 -2.32 -22.02 14.30
C GLY A 30 -2.01 -23.44 14.78
N GLY A 31 -0.96 -24.06 14.22
CA GLY A 31 -0.44 -25.36 14.64
C GLY A 31 1.08 -25.47 14.45
N GLU A 32 1.78 -25.77 15.55
CA GLU A 32 3.13 -26.34 15.70
C GLU A 32 4.30 -25.72 14.91
N SER A 33 5.09 -24.87 15.57
CA SER A 33 6.45 -24.39 15.18
C SER A 33 6.67 -23.74 13.79
N GLY A 34 5.89 -24.07 12.75
CA GLY A 34 5.83 -23.39 11.46
C GLY A 34 5.06 -22.07 11.51
N GLY A 35 4.23 -21.85 12.54
CA GLY A 35 3.42 -20.63 12.70
C GLY A 35 4.22 -19.34 12.89
N LEU A 36 5.45 -19.40 13.44
CA LEU A 36 6.23 -18.19 13.74
C LEU A 36 6.68 -17.47 12.45
N HIS A 37 6.98 -18.23 11.39
CA HIS A 37 7.36 -17.68 10.09
C HIS A 37 6.19 -16.92 9.45
N TYR A 38 4.99 -17.51 9.45
CA TYR A 38 3.79 -16.87 8.93
C TYR A 38 3.35 -15.67 9.76
N PHE A 39 3.44 -15.76 11.09
CA PHE A 39 3.14 -14.64 11.98
C PHE A 39 4.13 -13.47 11.75
N GLY A 40 5.42 -13.76 11.65
CA GLY A 40 6.45 -12.76 11.33
C GLY A 40 6.23 -12.11 9.96
N ALA A 41 5.84 -12.88 8.94
CA ALA A 41 5.52 -12.37 7.62
C ALA A 41 4.24 -11.51 7.60
N ALA A 42 3.21 -11.89 8.36
CA ALA A 42 1.98 -11.12 8.47
C ALA A 42 2.20 -9.77 9.17
N VAL A 43 2.91 -9.77 10.30
CA VAL A 43 3.24 -8.55 11.05
C VAL A 43 4.21 -7.67 10.25
N GLY A 44 5.25 -8.26 9.67
CA GLY A 44 6.23 -7.56 8.84
C GLY A 44 5.57 -6.92 7.62
N GLY A 45 4.74 -7.67 6.89
CA GLY A 45 3.99 -7.17 5.73
C GLY A 45 3.04 -6.03 6.12
N GLY A 46 2.34 -6.14 7.25
CA GLY A 46 1.47 -5.09 7.76
C GLY A 46 2.24 -3.78 8.05
N ILE A 47 3.38 -3.86 8.73
CA ILE A 47 4.21 -2.70 9.06
C ILE A 47 4.75 -2.04 7.78
N VAL A 48 5.21 -2.83 6.82
CA VAL A 48 5.71 -2.33 5.54
C VAL A 48 4.62 -1.55 4.79
N VAL A 49 3.40 -2.10 4.70
CA VAL A 49 2.27 -1.44 4.03
C VAL A 49 1.90 -0.13 4.73
N VAL A 50 1.86 -0.10 6.06
CA VAL A 50 1.59 1.13 6.82
C VAL A 50 2.69 2.17 6.62
N GLY A 51 3.96 1.75 6.69
CA GLY A 51 5.11 2.63 6.46
C GLY A 51 5.11 3.23 5.06
N ALA A 52 4.83 2.41 4.04
CA ALA A 52 4.71 2.86 2.66
C ALA A 52 3.54 3.85 2.48
N ALA A 53 2.36 3.54 3.03
CA ALA A 53 1.19 4.42 2.95
C ALA A 53 1.46 5.81 3.56
N ILE A 54 2.10 5.86 4.72
CA ILE A 54 2.48 7.12 5.38
C ILE A 54 3.54 7.86 4.55
N GLY A 55 4.56 7.15 4.05
CA GLY A 55 5.63 7.74 3.25
C GLY A 55 5.12 8.35 1.95
N ILE A 56 4.36 7.59 1.16
CA ILE A 56 3.71 8.06 -0.07
C ILE A 56 2.78 9.23 0.23
N GLY A 57 1.90 9.08 1.22
CA GLY A 57 0.91 10.11 1.56
C GLY A 57 1.55 11.45 1.90
N ARG A 58 2.63 11.45 2.70
CA ARG A 58 3.36 12.68 3.05
C ARG A 58 4.07 13.29 1.85
N LEU A 59 4.72 12.47 1.03
CA LEU A 59 5.45 12.92 -0.15
C LEU A 59 4.49 13.54 -1.18
N THR A 60 3.39 12.86 -1.48
CA THR A 60 2.37 13.37 -2.40
C THR A 60 1.67 14.61 -1.85
N ALA A 61 1.34 14.66 -0.55
CA ALA A 61 0.74 15.85 0.04
C ALA A 61 1.66 17.08 -0.07
N ALA A 62 2.96 16.92 0.21
CA ALA A 62 3.93 18.00 0.08
C ALA A 62 4.08 18.47 -1.38
N ALA A 63 4.07 17.54 -2.34
CA ALA A 63 4.11 17.87 -3.76
C ALA A 63 2.85 18.64 -4.20
N VAL A 64 1.66 18.20 -3.79
CA VAL A 64 0.39 18.85 -4.13
C VAL A 64 0.31 20.26 -3.54
N GLU A 65 0.72 20.45 -2.29
CA GLU A 65 0.80 21.78 -1.66
C GLU A 65 1.78 22.71 -2.42
N SER A 66 2.93 22.17 -2.83
CA SER A 66 3.91 22.93 -3.61
C SER A 66 3.36 23.35 -4.98
N ILE A 67 2.63 22.45 -5.65
CA ILE A 67 1.94 22.73 -6.92
C ILE A 67 0.85 23.78 -6.73
N ALA A 68 0.08 23.72 -5.63
CA ALA A 68 -0.96 24.70 -5.33
C ALA A 68 -0.39 26.12 -5.14
N ARG A 69 0.79 26.24 -4.52
CA ARG A 69 1.49 27.53 -4.35
C ARG A 69 2.16 28.03 -5.62
N GLN A 70 2.61 27.11 -6.48
CA GLN A 70 3.37 27.43 -7.69
C GLN A 70 2.88 26.60 -8.88
N PRO A 71 1.68 26.90 -9.43
CA PRO A 71 1.08 26.10 -10.49
C PRO A 71 1.90 26.13 -11.79
N GLN A 72 2.63 27.22 -12.03
CA GLN A 72 3.54 27.36 -13.17
C GLN A 72 4.73 26.39 -13.15
N ALA A 73 5.13 25.89 -11.99
CA ALA A 73 6.21 24.92 -11.81
C ALA A 73 5.70 23.48 -11.65
N ALA A 74 4.42 23.21 -11.94
CA ALA A 74 3.80 21.92 -11.63
C ALA A 74 4.51 20.72 -12.28
N ARG A 75 5.00 20.89 -13.52
CA ARG A 75 5.73 19.84 -14.26
C ARG A 75 7.08 19.56 -13.63
N ASP A 76 7.78 20.58 -13.17
CA ASP A 76 9.10 20.46 -12.55
C ASP A 76 9.00 19.86 -11.15
N ILE A 77 7.95 20.23 -10.39
CA ILE A 77 7.69 19.60 -9.09
C ILE A 77 7.36 18.12 -9.29
N GLN A 78 6.52 17.78 -10.26
CA GLN A 78 6.17 16.39 -10.57
C GLN A 78 7.40 15.55 -10.92
N SER A 79 8.26 16.05 -11.82
CA SER A 79 9.48 15.35 -12.20
C SER A 79 10.47 15.19 -11.03
N ALA A 80 10.55 16.20 -10.15
CA ALA A 80 11.41 16.15 -8.98
C ALA A 80 10.99 15.11 -7.94
N PHE A 81 9.69 14.88 -7.73
CA PHE A 81 9.22 13.93 -6.69
C PHE A 81 9.02 12.49 -7.20
N GLN A 82 8.92 12.28 -8.52
CA GLN A 82 8.67 10.96 -9.11
C GLN A 82 9.78 9.93 -8.82
N LEU A 83 11.06 10.33 -8.91
CA LEU A 83 12.17 9.42 -8.59
C LEU A 83 12.15 9.02 -7.10
N PRO A 84 12.07 9.96 -6.12
CA PRO A 84 11.86 9.61 -4.72
C PRO A 84 10.65 8.70 -4.47
N LEU A 85 9.51 8.96 -5.12
CA LEU A 85 8.31 8.13 -4.99
C LEU A 85 8.54 6.71 -5.51
N PHE A 86 9.17 6.57 -6.67
CA PHE A 86 9.51 5.26 -7.25
C PHE A 86 10.48 4.47 -6.36
N LEU A 87 11.48 5.13 -5.77
CA LEU A 87 12.39 4.48 -4.83
C LEU A 87 11.66 4.00 -3.57
N LEU A 88 10.71 4.78 -3.06
CA LEU A 88 9.90 4.40 -1.91
C LEU A 88 8.96 3.23 -2.22
N GLU A 89 8.27 3.26 -3.35
CA GLU A 89 7.45 2.14 -3.84
C GLU A 89 8.31 0.89 -4.05
N GLY A 90 9.49 1.04 -4.65
CA GLY A 90 10.44 -0.05 -4.86
C GLY A 90 10.85 -0.75 -3.56
N VAL A 91 11.21 0.02 -2.52
CA VAL A 91 11.55 -0.54 -1.21
C VAL A 91 10.35 -1.25 -0.57
N ALA A 92 9.16 -0.65 -0.66
CA ALA A 92 7.94 -1.27 -0.13
C ALA A 92 7.63 -2.61 -0.82
N VAL A 93 7.71 -2.66 -2.15
CA VAL A 93 7.50 -3.88 -2.94
C VAL A 93 8.53 -4.95 -2.58
N ILE A 94 9.82 -4.61 -2.50
CA ILE A 94 10.88 -5.57 -2.13
C ILE A 94 10.61 -6.17 -0.75
N ALA A 95 10.19 -5.35 0.22
CA ALA A 95 9.91 -5.81 1.57
C ALA A 95 8.64 -6.69 1.64
N VAL A 96 7.57 -6.35 0.91
CA VAL A 96 6.37 -7.19 0.81
C VAL A 96 6.68 -8.51 0.10
N VAL A 97 7.48 -8.48 -0.97
CA VAL A 97 7.95 -9.70 -1.66
C VAL A 97 8.77 -10.56 -0.71
N GLY A 98 9.64 -9.97 0.13
CA GLY A 98 10.34 -10.71 1.18
C GLY A 98 9.40 -11.45 2.13
N CYS A 99 8.32 -10.78 2.57
CA CYS A 99 7.29 -11.41 3.41
C CYS A 99 6.55 -12.52 2.66
N LEU A 100 6.22 -12.31 1.37
CA LEU A 100 5.58 -13.30 0.52
C LEU A 100 6.47 -14.53 0.32
N LEU A 101 7.76 -14.35 0.12
CA LEU A 101 8.71 -15.46 -0.02
C LEU A 101 8.78 -16.31 1.27
N ILE A 102 8.71 -15.70 2.45
CA ILE A 102 8.63 -16.44 3.71
C ILE A 102 7.37 -17.30 3.73
N ILE A 103 6.22 -16.76 3.32
CA ILE A 103 4.95 -17.50 3.26
C ILE A 103 5.00 -18.64 2.23
N LEU A 104 5.64 -18.43 1.08
CA LEU A 104 5.68 -19.44 0.01
C LEU A 104 6.74 -20.53 0.23
N THR A 105 7.75 -20.29 1.06
CA THR A 105 8.90 -21.20 1.25
C THR A 105 8.96 -21.89 2.61
N LYS A 106 8.12 -21.46 3.56
CA LYS A 106 8.01 -22.05 4.90
C LYS A 106 6.64 -22.64 5.13
#